data_AF-A0A255YWM5-F1
#
_entry.id   AF-A0A255YWM5-F1
#
_cell.length_a   1.000
_cell.length_b   1.000
_cell.length_c   1.000
_cell.angle_alpha   90.00
_cell.angle_beta   90.00
_cell.angle_gamma   90.00
#
_symmetry.space_group_name_H-M   'P 1'
#
loop_
_entity.id
_entity.type
_entity.pdbx_description
1 polymer ?
#
loop_
_entity_poly.entity_id
_entity_poly.type
_entity_poly.pdbx_seq_one_letter_code
_entity_poly.pdbx_strand_id
1 'polypeptide(L)' 'MNAQTGVIIEIDEEALGLLVVMEEELVFHAVHPAVQRLHGQRFHDGVAARREAMKAFRSAA' A
#
# COMPACT_ATOMS: atom_id res chain seq x y z
N MET A 1 -4.20 16.81 16.70
CA MET A 1 -3.57 15.78 15.86
C MET A 1 -4.68 15.09 15.11
N ASN A 2 -4.82 15.32 13.80
CA ASN A 2 -5.77 14.54 12.99
C ASN A 2 -5.24 13.10 12.96
N ALA A 3 -5.98 12.16 13.52
CA ALA A 3 -5.64 10.75 13.43
C ALA A 3 -5.80 10.35 11.95
N GLN A 4 -4.69 10.28 11.23
CA GLN A 4 -4.66 9.64 9.92
C GLN A 4 -4.79 8.14 10.17
N THR A 5 -5.99 7.60 9.95
CA THR A 5 -6.23 6.17 10.02
C THR A 5 -5.48 5.49 8.87
N GLY A 6 -4.59 4.55 9.20
CA GLY A 6 -3.83 3.79 8.22
C GLY A 6 -4.19 2.30 8.25
N VAL A 7 -4.12 1.64 7.09
CA VAL A 7 -4.35 0.19 6.95
C VAL A 7 -3.08 -0.47 6.44
N ILE A 8 -2.58 -1.47 7.16
CA ILE A 8 -1.44 -2.26 6.72
C ILE A 8 -1.90 -3.24 5.64
N ILE A 9 -1.18 -3.32 4.53
CA ILE A 9 -1.34 -4.36 3.52
C ILE A 9 -0.32 -5.46 3.81
N GLU A 10 -0.83 -6.62 4.23
CA GLU A 10 -0.06 -7.84 4.46
C GLU A 10 -0.41 -8.89 3.39
N ILE A 11 0.60 -9.56 2.86
CA ILE A 11 0.47 -10.64 1.87
C ILE A 11 1.49 -11.72 2.23
N ASP A 12 1.05 -12.99 2.29
CA ASP A 12 1.91 -14.13 2.64
C ASP A 12 2.68 -13.92 3.96
N GLU A 13 2.02 -13.34 4.97
CA GLU A 13 2.59 -12.98 6.28
C GLU A 13 3.66 -11.85 6.24
N GLU A 14 3.91 -11.26 5.07
CA GLU A 14 4.80 -10.12 4.91
C GLU A 14 4.05 -8.80 4.79
N ALA A 15 4.45 -7.82 5.61
CA ALA A 15 3.97 -6.45 5.49
C ALA A 15 4.55 -5.80 4.23
N LEU A 16 3.70 -5.44 3.27
CA LEU A 16 4.14 -4.83 2.01
C LEU A 16 4.10 -3.30 2.04
N GLY A 17 3.10 -2.72 2.70
CA GLY A 17 2.98 -1.27 2.82
C GLY A 17 1.84 -0.82 3.72
N LEU A 18 1.83 0.48 4.00
CA LEU A 18 0.79 1.16 4.75
C LEU A 18 -0.03 2.05 3.80
N LEU A 19 -1.35 1.90 3.83
CA LEU A 19 -2.27 2.84 3.19
C LEU A 19 -2.67 3.92 4.18
N VAL A 20 -2.46 5.18 3.82
CA VAL A 20 -2.83 6.34 4.64
C VAL A 20 -3.91 7.13 3.93
N VAL A 21 -4.99 7.47 4.63
CA VAL A 21 -6.02 8.36 4.10
C VAL A 21 -5.50 9.81 4.10
N MET A 22 -5.47 10.43 2.93
CA MET A 22 -5.09 11.84 2.72
C MET A 22 -6.10 12.49 1.79
N GLU A 23 -6.85 13.50 2.28
CA GLU A 23 -7.74 14.32 1.44
C GLU A 23 -8.68 13.48 0.54
N GLU A 24 -9.30 12.43 1.12
CA GLU A 24 -10.19 11.47 0.44
C GLU A 24 -9.51 10.44 -0.48
N GLU A 25 -8.19 10.51 -0.63
CA GLU A 25 -7.39 9.53 -1.37
C GLU A 25 -6.63 8.59 -0.41
N LEU A 26 -6.26 7.40 -0.90
CA LEU A 26 -5.40 6.47 -0.17
C LEU A 26 -3.99 6.51 -0.75
N VAL A 27 -3.01 6.94 0.05
CA VAL A 27 -1.60 6.98 -0.35
C VAL A 27 -0.89 5.73 0.17
N PHE A 28 -0.20 5.03 -0.72
CA PHE A 28 0.55 3.82 -0.40
C PHE A 28 2.00 4.13 -0.01
N HIS A 29 2.38 3.76 1.20
CA HIS A 29 3.75 3.84 1.71
C HIS A 29 4.35 2.44 1.73
N ALA A 30 5.20 2.14 0.74
CA ALA A 30 5.92 0.87 0.68
C ALA A 30 6.81 0.68 1.92
N VAL A 31 6.78 -0.52 2.49
CA VAL A 31 7.72 -0.96 3.55
C VAL A 31 8.56 -2.17 3.09
N HIS A 32 8.12 -2.87 2.03
CA HIS A 32 8.85 -4.00 1.46
C HIS A 32 9.52 -3.62 0.11
N PRO A 33 10.80 -4.01 -0.14
CA PRO A 33 11.54 -3.63 -1.36
C PRO A 33 10.84 -4.02 -2.67
N ALA A 34 10.20 -5.19 -2.72
CA ALA A 34 9.49 -5.69 -3.90
C ALA A 34 8.35 -4.76 -4.39
N VAL A 35 7.82 -3.90 -3.51
CA VAL A 35 6.74 -2.97 -3.84
C VAL A 35 7.18 -1.51 -3.80
N GLN A 36 8.49 -1.24 -3.74
CA GLN A 36 9.03 0.12 -3.63
C GLN A 36 8.55 1.04 -4.77
N ARG A 37 8.33 0.48 -5.97
CA ARG A 37 7.79 1.22 -7.12
C ARG A 37 6.38 1.81 -6.92
N LEU A 38 5.64 1.31 -5.93
CA LEU A 38 4.30 1.79 -5.57
C LEU A 38 4.33 2.88 -4.50
N HIS A 39 5.50 3.19 -3.92
CA HIS A 39 5.62 4.18 -2.86
C HIS A 39 5.13 5.56 -3.34
N GLY A 40 4.25 6.19 -2.56
CA GLY A 40 3.64 7.48 -2.86
C GLY A 40 2.51 7.42 -3.90
N GLN A 41 2.16 6.25 -4.43
CA GLN A 41 1.02 6.13 -5.34
C GLN A 41 -0.29 6.33 -4.60
N ARG A 42 -1.22 6.99 -5.29
CA ARG A 42 -2.58 7.25 -4.83
C ARG A 42 -3.52 6.20 -5.39
N PHE A 43 -4.45 5.77 -4.55
CA PHE A 43 -5.49 4.82 -4.90
C PHE A 43 -6.84 5.37 -4.47
N HIS A 44 -7.86 5.09 -5.28
CA HIS A 44 -9.24 5.47 -5.01
C HIS A 44 -9.88 4.60 -3.92
N ASP A 45 -9.42 3.35 -3.79
CA ASP A 45 -9.86 2.43 -2.75
C ASP A 45 -8.75 1.45 -2.34
N GLY A 46 -8.91 0.82 -1.17
CA GLY A 46 -7.91 -0.10 -0.62
C GLY A 46 -7.84 -1.44 -1.37
N VAL A 47 -8.87 -1.81 -2.12
CA VAL A 47 -8.90 -3.06 -2.91
C VAL A 47 -7.97 -2.93 -4.12
N ALA A 48 -7.98 -1.78 -4.79
CA ALA A 48 -7.09 -1.44 -5.89
C ALA A 48 -5.63 -1.42 -5.42
N ALA A 49 -5.35 -0.74 -4.31
CA ALA A 49 -4.03 -0.71 -3.71
C ALA A 49 -3.49 -2.11 -3.38
N ARG A 50 -4.30 -2.94 -2.70
CA ARG A 50 -3.92 -4.32 -2.37
C ARG A 50 -3.65 -5.16 -3.62
N ARG A 51 -4.46 -5.00 -4.67
CA ARG A 51 -4.29 -5.72 -5.93
C ARG A 51 -2.96 -5.36 -6.59
N GLU A 52 -2.62 -4.08 -6.67
CA GLU A 52 -1.37 -3.63 -7.27
C GLU A 52 -0.15 -4.02 -6.42
N ALA A 53 -0.25 -3.92 -5.09
CA ALA A 53 0.78 -4.43 -4.17
C ALA A 53 1.04 -5.93 -4.39
N MET A 54 -0.01 -6.74 -4.51
CA MET A 54 0.11 -8.17 -4.76
C MET A 54 0.73 -8.50 -6.12
N LYS A 55 0.40 -7.74 -7.17
CA LYS A 55 1.02 -7.89 -8.48
C LYS A 55 2.50 -7.53 -8.43
N ALA A 56 2.85 -6.42 -7.79
CA ALA A 56 4.24 -5.98 -7.66
C ALA A 56 5.09 -6.98 -6.89
N PHE A 57 4.59 -7.48 -5.76
CA PHE A 57 5.26 -8.49 -4.95
C PHE A 57 5.56 -9.76 -5.74
N ARG A 58 4.56 -10.34 -6.41
CA ARG A 58 4.73 -11.54 -7.24
C ARG A 58 5.65 -11.35 -8.45
N SER A 59 5.76 -10.14 -8.98
CA SER A 59 6.64 -9.86 -10.13
C SER A 59 8.11 -9.66 -9.76
N ALA A 60 8.40 -9.51 -8.47
CA ALA A 60 9.73 -9.25 -7.95
C ALA A 60 10.35 -10.47 -7.24
N ALA A 61 9.56 -11.51 -6.99
CA ALA A 61 9.99 -12.84 -6.54
C ALA A 61 10.44 -13.68 -7.75
#